data_AF-A0A2P2K7U4-F1
#
_entry.id   AF-A0A2P2K7U4-F1
#
_cell.length_a   1.000
_cell.length_b   1.000
_cell.length_c   1.000
_cell.angle_alpha   90.00
_cell.angle_beta   90.00
_cell.angle_gamma   90.00
#
_symmetry.space_group_name_H-M   'P 1'
#
loop_
_entity.id
_entity.type
_entity.pdbx_description
1 polymer ?
#
loop_
_entity_poly.entity_id
_entity_poly.type
_entity_poly.pdbx_seq_one_letter_code
_entity_poly.pdbx_strand_id
1 'polypeptide(L)'
;MIPKGAVGVLIPPLAEDDHSPLPGWIVEPLKAVKYIDSDHFSVPGGKRAIELIAGKESAISQIVRTTPGKTYVLTFNVGDANNGCPGSMAVEVYAGNDRAQVPYESKGKGGFKAARFQFKAVKDHTRIVFLSSYYTMKSDKSGSLCGPVVDDVKLVSVRHPRRIL
;
A
#
# COMPACT_ATOMS: atom_id res chain seq x y z
N MET A 1 3.33 -2.37 22.31
CA MET A 1 3.10 -0.94 22.58
C MET A 1 3.76 -0.18 21.44
N ILE A 2 3.01 0.50 20.57
CA ILE A 2 3.58 1.23 19.42
C ILE A 2 4.09 2.59 19.95
N PRO A 3 5.36 3.00 19.72
CA PRO A 3 5.88 4.27 20.20
C PRO A 3 5.06 5.45 19.66
N LYS A 4 4.65 6.36 20.54
CA LYS A 4 4.02 7.64 20.15
C LYS A 4 5.13 8.58 19.68
N GLY A 5 5.27 8.75 18.38
CA GLY A 5 6.16 9.76 17.79
C GLY A 5 5.53 10.38 16.56
N ALA A 6 5.72 11.68 16.37
CA ALA A 6 5.23 12.45 15.24
C ALA A 6 5.87 12.08 13.88
N VAL A 7 6.58 10.94 13.81
CA VAL A 7 7.41 10.50 12.68
C VAL A 7 6.87 9.20 12.05
N GLY A 8 5.85 8.57 12.65
CA GLY A 8 5.38 7.23 12.28
C GLY A 8 6.34 6.15 12.76
N VAL A 9 5.98 4.88 12.58
CA VAL A 9 6.76 3.73 13.05
C VAL A 9 7.23 2.90 11.87
N LEU A 10 8.55 2.70 11.78
CA LEU A 10 9.12 1.81 10.77
C LEU A 10 8.82 0.36 11.12
N ILE A 11 8.30 -0.38 10.15
CA ILE A 11 8.07 -1.81 10.26
C ILE A 11 9.15 -2.51 9.43
N PRO A 12 10.02 -3.31 10.07
CA PRO A 12 11.11 -3.99 9.37
C PRO A 12 10.57 -5.01 8.35
N PRO A 13 11.33 -5.27 7.26
CA PRO A 13 11.00 -6.31 6.30
C PRO A 13 11.20 -7.71 6.88
N LEU A 14 10.55 -8.72 6.29
CA LEU A 14 10.64 -10.13 6.74
C LEU A 14 12.08 -10.67 6.79
N ALA A 15 13.01 -10.09 6.01
CA ALA A 15 14.43 -10.49 6.07
C ALA A 15 15.12 -10.11 7.39
N GLU A 16 14.55 -9.17 8.15
CA GLU A 16 15.09 -8.67 9.42
C GLU A 16 14.30 -9.18 10.64
N ASP A 17 13.02 -9.56 10.47
CA ASP A 17 12.15 -10.10 11.53
C ASP A 17 11.25 -11.21 10.97
N ASP A 18 11.23 -12.38 11.62
CA ASP A 18 10.42 -13.54 11.21
C ASP A 18 8.90 -13.29 11.34
N HIS A 19 8.49 -12.23 12.04
CA HIS A 19 7.08 -11.90 12.28
C HIS A 19 6.77 -10.44 11.97
N SER A 20 5.86 -10.21 11.01
CA SER A 20 5.31 -8.89 10.76
C SER A 20 4.38 -8.44 11.90
N PRO A 21 4.58 -7.25 12.49
CA PRO A 21 3.66 -6.69 13.48
C PRO A 21 2.34 -6.19 12.87
N LEU A 22 2.18 -6.27 11.54
CA LEU A 22 0.94 -5.96 10.82
C LEU A 22 0.11 -7.24 10.68
N PRO A 23 -1.01 -7.40 11.43
CA PRO A 23 -1.75 -8.65 11.44
C PRO A 23 -2.25 -9.04 10.04
N GLY A 24 -1.86 -10.23 9.59
CA GLY A 24 -2.27 -10.77 8.28
C GLY A 24 -1.58 -10.11 7.08
N TRP A 25 -0.57 -9.25 7.29
CA TRP A 25 0.22 -8.62 6.24
C TRP A 25 1.70 -9.00 6.39
N ILE A 26 2.36 -9.19 5.25
CA ILE A 26 3.78 -9.46 5.13
C ILE A 26 4.44 -8.17 4.66
N VAL A 27 5.52 -7.73 5.32
CA VAL A 27 6.43 -6.71 4.78
C VAL A 27 7.48 -7.43 3.94
N GLU A 28 7.50 -7.17 2.64
CA GLU A 28 8.39 -7.86 1.71
C GLU A 28 9.87 -7.65 2.07
N PRO A 29 10.76 -8.61 1.74
CA PRO A 29 12.08 -8.75 2.38
C PRO A 29 13.14 -7.69 2.02
N LEU A 30 12.81 -6.64 1.28
CA LEU A 30 13.81 -5.70 0.76
C LEU A 30 13.97 -4.44 1.60
N LYS A 31 12.87 -3.71 1.87
CA LYS A 31 12.91 -2.48 2.66
C LYS A 31 11.70 -2.35 3.56
N ALA A 32 11.91 -1.63 4.66
CA ALA A 32 10.86 -1.28 5.61
C ALA A 32 9.71 -0.51 4.95
N VAL A 33 8.57 -0.56 5.62
CA VAL A 33 7.40 0.29 5.36
C VAL A 33 7.18 1.17 6.59
N LYS A 34 6.40 2.25 6.45
CA LYS A 34 6.07 3.10 7.59
C LYS A 34 4.60 2.97 7.95
N TYR A 35 4.34 2.64 9.20
CA TYR A 35 3.03 2.68 9.80
C TYR A 35 2.74 4.07 10.34
N ILE A 36 1.62 4.67 9.92
CA ILE A 36 1.24 6.05 10.27
C ILE A 36 -0.15 6.09 10.92
N ASP A 37 -0.41 7.12 11.72
CA ASP A 37 -1.70 7.36 12.36
C ASP A 37 -2.25 8.76 12.06
N SER A 38 -3.56 8.92 12.26
CA SER A 38 -4.32 10.14 11.99
C SER A 38 -4.01 11.31 12.93
N ASP A 39 -3.35 11.06 14.07
CA ASP A 39 -3.02 12.13 15.02
C ASP A 39 -1.88 13.00 14.48
N HIS A 40 -1.07 12.45 13.56
CA HIS A 40 0.11 13.11 13.01
C HIS A 40 0.13 13.20 11.47
N PHE A 41 -0.63 12.35 10.77
CA PHE A 41 -0.58 12.22 9.32
C PHE A 41 -1.97 12.20 8.69
N SER A 42 -2.02 12.49 7.39
CA SER A 42 -3.23 12.21 6.60
C SER A 42 -3.36 10.71 6.37
N VAL A 43 -4.53 10.16 6.72
CA VAL A 43 -4.85 8.73 6.63
C VAL A 43 -6.20 8.55 5.93
N PRO A 44 -6.27 7.89 4.76
CA PRO A 44 -7.51 7.80 3.98
C PRO A 44 -8.70 7.16 4.73
N GLY A 45 -8.46 6.11 5.51
CA GLY A 45 -9.43 5.36 6.31
C GLY A 45 -9.60 5.88 7.74
N GLY A 46 -8.98 7.02 8.07
CA GLY A 46 -9.27 7.81 9.27
C GLY A 46 -8.59 7.41 10.58
N LYS A 47 -7.84 6.30 10.65
CA LYS A 47 -7.08 5.95 11.87
C LYS A 47 -5.62 5.62 11.63
N ARG A 48 -5.34 4.61 10.81
CA ARG A 48 -3.99 4.12 10.52
C ARG A 48 -3.85 3.72 9.05
N ALA A 49 -2.67 3.87 8.48
CA ALA A 49 -2.34 3.42 7.12
C ALA A 49 -0.87 3.01 7.01
N ILE A 50 -0.49 2.49 5.83
CA ILE A 50 0.90 2.16 5.47
C ILE A 50 1.40 3.14 4.41
N GLU A 51 2.54 3.78 4.66
CA GLU A 51 3.30 4.55 3.67
C GLU A 51 4.45 3.67 3.12
N LEU A 52 4.53 3.57 1.80
CA LEU A 52 5.57 2.81 1.07
C LEU A 52 6.76 3.71 0.79
N ILE A 53 7.79 3.65 1.62
CA ILE A 53 8.82 4.72 1.70
C ILE A 53 10.07 4.48 0.85
N ALA A 54 10.31 3.32 0.25
CA ALA A 54 11.59 3.01 -0.41
C ALA A 54 11.41 2.50 -1.85
N GLY A 55 10.59 3.18 -2.65
CA GLY A 55 10.37 2.84 -4.04
C GLY A 55 10.02 1.37 -4.26
N LYS A 56 10.60 0.76 -5.31
CA LYS A 56 10.28 -0.62 -5.72
C LYS A 56 10.69 -1.69 -4.71
N GLU A 57 11.44 -1.32 -3.69
CA GLU A 57 11.89 -2.22 -2.64
C GLU A 57 10.96 -2.21 -1.42
N SER A 58 10.09 -1.20 -1.28
CA SER A 58 9.10 -1.13 -0.18
C SER A 58 7.78 -1.70 -0.65
N ALA A 59 7.39 -2.84 -0.08
CA ALA A 59 6.17 -3.54 -0.45
C ALA A 59 5.53 -4.24 0.74
N ILE A 60 4.21 -4.34 0.69
CA ILE A 60 3.41 -5.18 1.59
C ILE A 60 2.63 -6.19 0.76
N SER A 61 2.38 -7.36 1.34
CA SER A 61 1.51 -8.34 0.71
C SER A 61 0.63 -9.09 1.69
N GLN A 62 -0.43 -9.68 1.14
CA GLN A 62 -1.29 -10.61 1.84
C GLN A 62 -1.59 -11.81 0.95
N ILE A 63 -1.50 -13.01 1.52
CA ILE A 63 -1.94 -14.23 0.84
C ILE A 63 -3.39 -14.50 1.25
N VAL A 64 -4.31 -14.37 0.29
CA VAL A 64 -5.75 -14.53 0.51
C VAL A 64 -6.26 -15.80 -0.15
N ARG A 65 -7.24 -16.45 0.49
CA ARG A 65 -7.97 -17.56 -0.11
C ARG A 65 -8.84 -17.06 -1.26
N THR A 66 -8.74 -17.71 -2.40
CA THR A 66 -9.52 -17.43 -3.60
C THR A 66 -10.07 -18.75 -4.18
N THR A 67 -10.76 -18.67 -5.32
CA THR A 67 -11.29 -19.87 -5.99
C THR A 67 -10.92 -19.75 -7.46
N PRO A 68 -10.22 -20.73 -8.05
CA PRO A 68 -9.89 -20.72 -9.46
C PRO A 68 -11.14 -20.45 -10.31
N GLY A 69 -11.02 -19.58 -11.29
CA GLY A 69 -12.10 -19.20 -12.19
C GLY A 69 -13.02 -18.09 -11.69
N LYS A 70 -13.03 -17.75 -10.39
CA LYS A 70 -13.82 -16.62 -9.88
C LYS A 70 -13.13 -15.28 -10.13
N THR A 71 -13.93 -14.27 -10.44
CA THR A 71 -13.47 -12.88 -10.56
C THR A 71 -13.55 -12.19 -9.20
N TYR A 72 -12.51 -11.43 -8.89
CA TYR A 72 -12.42 -10.63 -7.68
C TYR A 72 -12.20 -9.17 -8.03
N VAL A 73 -12.71 -8.29 -7.17
CA VAL A 73 -12.52 -6.85 -7.24
C VAL A 73 -11.79 -6.44 -5.98
N LEU A 74 -10.58 -5.91 -6.15
CA LEU A 74 -9.78 -5.27 -5.14
C LEU A 74 -10.04 -3.77 -5.19
N THR A 75 -10.39 -3.17 -4.06
CA THR A 75 -10.49 -1.72 -3.89
C THR A 75 -9.59 -1.27 -2.76
N PHE A 76 -8.99 -0.09 -2.90
CA PHE A 76 -8.08 0.49 -1.92
C PHE A 76 -7.97 1.99 -2.15
N ASN A 77 -7.47 2.73 -1.17
CA ASN A 77 -7.13 4.14 -1.31
C ASN A 77 -5.63 4.32 -1.55
N VAL A 78 -5.28 5.27 -2.42
CA VAL A 78 -3.90 5.74 -2.64
C VAL A 78 -3.84 7.23 -2.34
N GLY A 79 -2.86 7.66 -1.55
CA GLY A 79 -2.73 9.05 -1.13
C GLY A 79 -1.31 9.47 -0.73
N ASP A 80 -1.21 10.61 -0.06
CA ASP A 80 0.01 11.06 0.62
C ASP A 80 -0.26 11.43 2.08
N ALA A 81 0.78 11.35 2.92
CA ALA A 81 0.64 11.41 4.37
C ALA A 81 0.58 12.83 4.96
N ASN A 82 0.50 13.90 4.14
CA ASN A 82 0.65 15.29 4.62
C ASN A 82 1.98 15.53 5.36
N ASN A 83 3.06 14.97 4.84
CA ASN A 83 4.39 15.00 5.47
C ASN A 83 5.44 15.72 4.62
N GLY A 84 5.01 16.57 3.68
CA GLY A 84 5.91 17.31 2.79
C GLY A 84 6.59 16.42 1.76
N CYS A 85 5.91 15.38 1.27
CA CYS A 85 6.40 14.48 0.22
C CYS A 85 5.76 14.78 -1.15
N PRO A 86 6.13 15.86 -1.86
CA PRO A 86 5.57 16.16 -3.17
C PRO A 86 6.18 15.30 -4.28
N GLY A 87 5.45 15.16 -5.39
CA GLY A 87 5.93 14.55 -6.63
C GLY A 87 5.04 13.44 -7.16
N SER A 88 5.35 12.98 -8.36
CA SER A 88 4.66 11.87 -9.00
C SER A 88 4.96 10.55 -8.29
N MET A 89 3.91 9.91 -7.81
CA MET A 89 3.95 8.60 -7.15
C MET A 89 3.07 7.61 -7.90
N ALA A 90 3.27 6.32 -7.63
CA ALA A 90 2.32 5.29 -8.03
C ALA A 90 2.43 4.10 -7.11
N VAL A 91 1.29 3.44 -6.91
CA VAL A 91 1.21 2.13 -6.28
C VAL A 91 1.05 1.09 -7.40
N GLU A 92 2.01 0.20 -7.52
CA GLU A 92 1.86 -1.03 -8.30
C GLU A 92 1.16 -2.07 -7.43
N VAL A 93 0.12 -2.67 -7.99
CA VAL A 93 -0.65 -3.73 -7.35
C VAL A 93 -0.58 -5.00 -8.18
N TYR A 94 -0.31 -6.12 -7.54
CA TYR A 94 -0.24 -7.44 -8.15
C TYR A 94 -1.27 -8.36 -7.51
N ALA A 95 -1.92 -9.20 -8.31
CA ALA A 95 -2.76 -10.30 -7.86
C ALA A 95 -2.38 -11.57 -8.63
N GLY A 96 -1.46 -12.36 -8.08
CA GLY A 96 -0.83 -13.44 -8.84
C GLY A 96 -0.04 -12.88 -10.02
N ASN A 97 -0.46 -13.21 -11.25
CA ASN A 97 0.20 -12.73 -12.48
C ASN A 97 -0.43 -11.44 -13.05
N ASP A 98 -1.62 -11.06 -12.57
CA ASP A 98 -2.27 -9.82 -13.00
C ASP A 98 -1.66 -8.63 -12.26
N ARG A 99 -1.52 -7.48 -12.94
CA ARG A 99 -0.99 -6.25 -12.35
C ARG A 99 -1.73 -5.01 -12.83
N ALA A 100 -1.72 -3.98 -11.99
CA ALA A 100 -2.12 -2.63 -12.35
C ALA A 100 -1.20 -1.61 -11.67
N GLN A 101 -1.13 -0.41 -12.24
CA GLN A 101 -0.42 0.72 -11.65
C GLN A 101 -1.43 1.85 -11.42
N VAL A 102 -1.42 2.40 -10.20
CA VAL A 102 -2.31 3.49 -9.80
C VAL A 102 -1.46 4.74 -9.57
N PRO A 103 -1.43 5.69 -10.52
CA PRO A 103 -0.66 6.92 -10.36
C PRO A 103 -1.33 7.83 -9.33
N TYR A 104 -0.54 8.58 -8.57
CA TYR A 104 -1.00 9.60 -7.63
C TYR A 104 -0.03 10.78 -7.64
N GLU A 105 -0.53 11.98 -7.91
CA GLU A 105 0.29 13.19 -7.94
C GLU A 105 0.25 13.85 -6.56
N SER A 106 1.33 13.69 -5.79
CA SER A 106 1.37 14.18 -4.41
C SER A 106 1.72 15.67 -4.36
N LYS A 107 0.94 16.40 -3.58
CA LYS A 107 1.28 17.78 -3.15
C LYS A 107 1.99 17.80 -1.80
N GLY A 108 2.14 16.65 -1.14
CA GLY A 108 2.69 16.51 0.20
C GLY A 108 1.84 17.15 1.30
N LYS A 109 0.57 17.44 1.01
CA LYS A 109 -0.38 18.17 1.87
C LYS A 109 -1.56 17.32 2.33
N GLY A 110 -1.49 16.02 2.11
CA GLY A 110 -2.58 15.09 2.32
C GLY A 110 -3.54 15.04 1.14
N GLY A 111 -4.26 13.93 1.07
CA GLY A 111 -5.25 13.66 0.04
C GLY A 111 -5.24 12.19 -0.30
N PHE A 112 -6.29 11.72 -0.95
CA PHE A 112 -6.35 10.36 -1.46
C PHE A 112 -7.36 10.24 -2.61
N LYS A 113 -7.25 9.15 -3.35
CA LYS A 113 -8.30 8.69 -4.26
C LYS A 113 -8.50 7.19 -4.11
N ALA A 114 -9.72 6.74 -4.37
CA ALA A 114 -10.03 5.33 -4.46
C ALA A 114 -9.50 4.74 -5.77
N ALA A 115 -9.02 3.51 -5.68
CA ALA A 115 -8.57 2.69 -6.79
C ALA A 115 -9.34 1.37 -6.84
N ARG A 116 -9.47 0.82 -8.04
CA ARG A 116 -10.15 -0.45 -8.30
C ARG A 116 -9.31 -1.28 -9.24
N PHE A 117 -9.10 -2.54 -8.89
CA PHE A 117 -8.38 -3.52 -9.68
C PHE A 117 -9.16 -4.83 -9.73
N GLN A 118 -9.43 -5.34 -10.92
CA GLN A 118 -10.20 -6.57 -11.11
C GLN A 118 -9.29 -7.65 -11.69
N PHE A 119 -9.34 -8.85 -11.11
CA PHE A 119 -8.55 -9.99 -11.57
C PHE A 119 -9.36 -11.29 -11.50
N LYS A 120 -8.94 -12.31 -12.24
CA LYS A 120 -9.56 -13.65 -12.20
C LYS A 120 -8.59 -14.60 -11.53
N ALA A 121 -9.01 -15.20 -10.42
CA ALA A 121 -8.13 -16.10 -9.67
C ALA A 121 -7.81 -17.36 -10.48
N VAL A 122 -6.55 -17.75 -10.49
CA VAL A 122 -6.04 -18.96 -11.17
C VAL A 122 -5.66 -20.08 -10.19
N LYS A 123 -5.54 -19.76 -8.90
CA LYS A 123 -5.22 -20.67 -7.80
C LYS A 123 -6.23 -20.48 -6.67
N ASP A 124 -6.20 -21.39 -5.70
CA ASP A 124 -6.99 -21.35 -4.45
C ASP A 124 -6.44 -20.36 -3.42
N HIS A 125 -5.20 -19.90 -3.62
CA HIS A 125 -4.58 -18.82 -2.88
C HIS A 125 -3.98 -17.81 -3.85
N THR A 126 -4.19 -16.52 -3.60
CA THR A 126 -3.64 -15.43 -4.41
C THR A 126 -2.84 -14.50 -3.50
N ARG A 127 -1.59 -14.22 -3.86
CA ARG A 127 -0.80 -13.19 -3.20
C ARG A 127 -1.16 -11.84 -3.81
N ILE A 128 -1.67 -10.94 -2.97
CA ILE A 128 -1.91 -9.54 -3.32
C ILE A 128 -0.73 -8.72 -2.82
N VAL A 129 -0.04 -8.00 -3.70
CA VAL A 129 1.14 -7.19 -3.36
C VAL A 129 0.87 -5.74 -3.71
N PHE A 130 1.27 -4.83 -2.82
CA PHE A 130 1.33 -3.39 -3.08
C PHE A 130 2.77 -2.92 -2.93
N LEU A 131 3.30 -2.23 -3.93
CA LEU A 131 4.65 -1.65 -3.89
C LEU A 131 4.67 -0.25 -4.48
N SER A 132 5.62 0.59 -4.06
CA SER A 132 5.81 1.92 -4.66
C SER A 132 6.60 1.80 -5.96
N SER A 133 6.20 2.53 -7.01
CA SER A 133 6.97 2.55 -8.27
C SER A 133 8.20 3.45 -8.23
N TYR A 134 8.17 4.50 -7.40
CA TYR A 134 9.12 5.61 -7.44
C TYR A 134 9.81 5.83 -6.10
N TYR A 135 11.07 6.26 -6.17
CA TYR A 135 11.80 6.76 -5.01
C TYR A 135 11.50 8.25 -4.84
N THR A 136 10.93 8.63 -3.69
CA THR A 136 10.59 10.01 -3.38
C THR A 136 11.15 10.38 -2.00
N MET A 137 11.50 11.65 -1.84
CA MET A 137 12.02 12.21 -0.60
C MET A 137 11.19 13.42 -0.18
N LYS A 138 11.22 13.72 1.13
CA LYS A 138 10.59 14.92 1.67
C LYS A 138 11.29 16.17 1.14
N SER A 139 10.52 17.26 1.00
CA SER A 139 11.02 18.56 0.53
C SER A 139 11.77 19.36 1.59
N ASP A 140 11.85 18.87 2.82
CA ASP A 140 12.49 19.53 3.97
C ASP A 140 14.03 19.45 3.97
N LYS A 141 14.64 18.91 2.90
CA LYS A 141 16.09 18.70 2.75
C LYS A 141 16.71 17.74 3.77
N SER A 142 15.90 16.98 4.52
CA SER A 142 16.41 15.98 5.46
C SER A 142 16.99 14.73 4.79
N GLY A 143 16.66 14.51 3.51
CA GLY A 143 16.94 13.24 2.82
C GLY A 143 16.03 12.09 3.27
N SER A 144 15.01 12.37 4.08
CA SER A 144 14.05 11.36 4.51
C SER A 144 13.24 10.82 3.34
N LEU A 145 13.24 9.51 3.18
CA LEU A 145 12.41 8.85 2.19
C LEU A 145 10.91 8.90 2.56
N CYS A 146 10.06 8.95 1.55
CA CYS A 146 8.61 8.99 1.67
C CYS A 146 7.97 8.43 0.39
N GLY A 147 6.66 8.22 0.41
CA GLY A 147 5.98 7.69 -0.77
C GLY A 147 4.47 7.56 -0.60
N PRO A 148 3.81 6.80 -1.48
CA PRO A 148 2.37 6.71 -1.47
C PRO A 148 1.86 5.97 -0.23
N VAL A 149 0.72 6.43 0.27
CA VAL A 149 -0.04 5.81 1.36
C VAL A 149 -1.07 4.84 0.78
N VAL A 150 -1.15 3.63 1.32
CA VAL A 150 -2.15 2.60 1.01
C VAL A 150 -3.03 2.35 2.23
N ASP A 151 -4.35 2.34 2.02
CA ASP A 151 -5.34 2.13 3.08
C ASP A 151 -6.67 1.58 2.52
N ASP A 152 -7.59 1.18 3.40
CA ASP A 152 -8.94 0.68 3.11
C ASP A 152 -8.98 -0.44 2.05
N VAL A 153 -8.04 -1.39 2.15
CA VAL A 153 -7.94 -2.52 1.23
C VAL A 153 -9.11 -3.48 1.46
N LYS A 154 -9.90 -3.69 0.41
CA LYS A 154 -11.06 -4.61 0.40
C LYS A 154 -10.99 -5.49 -0.83
N LEU A 155 -11.24 -6.79 -0.65
CA LEU A 155 -11.28 -7.78 -1.72
C LEU A 155 -12.61 -8.52 -1.68
N VAL A 156 -13.36 -8.47 -2.78
CA VAL A 156 -14.68 -9.12 -2.89
C VAL A 156 -14.76 -9.98 -4.13
N SER A 157 -15.32 -11.19 -4.01
CA SER A 157 -15.67 -12.01 -5.17
C SER A 157 -16.92 -11.44 -5.85
N VAL A 158 -16.91 -11.31 -7.18
CA VAL A 158 -18.05 -10.80 -7.95
C VAL A 158 -18.59 -11.87 -8.90
N ARG A 159 -19.92 -12.04 -8.93
CA ARG A 159 -20.59 -13.01 -9.83
C ARG A 159 -20.80 -12.44 -11.24
N HIS A 160 -21.08 -11.14 -11.35
CA HIS A 160 -21.32 -10.44 -12.61
C HIS A 160 -20.39 -9.22 -12.69
N PRO A 161 -19.13 -9.40 -13.12
CA PRO A 161 -18.20 -8.29 -13.23
C PRO A 161 -18.68 -7.30 -14.30
N ARG A 162 -19.00 -6.07 -13.89
CA ARG A 162 -19.19 -4.98 -14.85
C ARG A 162 -17.83 -4.64 -15.48
N ARG A 163 -17.72 -4.80 -16.80
CA ARG A 163 -16.58 -4.30 -17.57
C ARG A 163 -16.51 -2.79 -17.39
N ILE A 164 -15.39 -2.28 -16.90
CA ILE A 164 -15.06 -0.86 -17.03
C ILE A 164 -14.28 -0.76 -18.34
N LEU A 165 -14.82 0.02 -19.28
CA LEU A 165 -14.12 0.47 -20.49
C LEU A 165 -13.11 1.55 -20.12
#